data_AF-A0A4P5V5P2-F1
#
_entry.id   AF-A0A4P5V5P2-F1
#
_cell.length_a   1.000
_cell.length_b   1.000
_cell.length_c   1.000
_cell.angle_alpha   90.00
_cell.angle_beta   90.00
_cell.angle_gamma   90.00
#
_symmetry.space_group_name_H-M   'P 1'
#
loop_
_entity.id
_entity.type
_entity.pdbx_description
1 polymer ?
#
loop_
_entity_poly.entity_id
_entity_poly.type
_entity_poly.pdbx_seq_one_letter_code
_entity_poly.pdbx_strand_id
1 'polypeptide(L)'
;MKAATVAEASGAAGAYWQMHDRLFETQEMWAPMPDPTDYFVTLGAGLGIDPQVIRKAIAENCYASRIGADIADGNRVAINSTPTFFVNGRKVTLNRPEDLEDAVARALR
;
A
#
# COMPACT_ATOMS: atom_id res chain seq x y z
N MET A 1 4.40 -8.79 -2.36
CA MET A 1 4.96 -8.27 -1.09
C MET A 1 5.92 -7.09 -1.30
N LYS A 2 6.86 -7.11 -2.26
CA LYS A 2 7.87 -6.05 -2.42
C LYS A 2 7.30 -4.62 -2.46
N ALA A 3 6.22 -4.38 -3.21
CA ALA A 3 5.56 -3.06 -3.26
C ALA A 3 5.08 -2.57 -1.88
N ALA A 4 4.44 -3.45 -1.09
CA ALA A 4 4.05 -3.14 0.29
C ALA A 4 5.27 -2.88 1.18
N THR A 5 6.33 -3.70 1.05
CA THR A 5 7.58 -3.52 1.80
C THR A 5 8.22 -2.15 1.53
N VAL A 6 8.25 -1.68 0.28
CA VAL A 6 8.85 -0.38 -0.04
C VAL A 6 7.95 0.81 0.33
N ALA A 7 6.63 0.65 0.30
CA ALA A 7 5.71 1.64 0.85
C ALA A 7 5.95 1.80 2.37
N GLU A 8 6.04 0.69 3.10
CA GLU A 8 6.35 0.68 4.54
C GLU A 8 7.73 1.28 4.86
N ALA A 9 8.77 0.89 4.11
CA ALA A 9 10.11 1.45 4.25
C ALA A 9 10.13 2.97 4.01
N SER A 10 9.38 3.43 3.01
CA SER A 10 9.25 4.87 2.74
C SER A 10 8.43 5.58 3.80
N GLY A 11 7.44 4.92 4.39
CA GLY A 11 6.68 5.43 5.52
C GLY A 11 7.54 5.64 6.77
N ALA A 12 8.48 4.74 7.05
CA ALA A 12 9.46 4.92 8.12
C ALA A 12 10.38 6.14 7.87
N ALA A 13 10.53 6.56 6.62
CA ALA A 13 11.25 7.78 6.22
C ALA A 13 10.34 9.02 6.07
N GLY A 14 9.05 8.93 6.45
CA GLY A 14 8.09 10.03 6.35
C GLY A 14 7.51 10.28 4.96
N ALA A 15 7.71 9.36 4.00
CA ALA A 15 7.32 9.49 2.60
C ALA A 15 6.38 8.36 2.13
N TYR A 16 5.52 7.85 3.03
CA TYR A 16 4.60 6.75 2.70
C TYR A 16 3.72 7.08 1.50
N TRP A 17 2.99 8.21 1.57
CA TRP A 17 2.02 8.60 0.55
C TRP A 17 2.68 8.89 -0.78
N GLN A 18 3.83 9.56 -0.76
CA GLN A 18 4.59 9.83 -1.97
C GLN A 18 5.07 8.54 -2.64
N MET A 19 5.55 7.55 -1.87
CA MET A 19 5.92 6.25 -2.44
C MET A 19 4.68 5.48 -2.94
N HIS A 20 3.60 5.47 -2.15
CA HIS A 20 2.32 4.88 -2.53
C HIS A 20 1.85 5.41 -3.89
N ASP A 21 1.81 6.73 -4.06
CA ASP A 21 1.35 7.37 -5.29
C ASP A 21 2.25 6.99 -6.46
N ARG A 22 3.58 7.03 -6.28
CA ARG A 22 4.52 6.61 -7.33
C ARG A 22 4.36 5.15 -7.73
N LEU A 23 4.10 4.25 -6.77
CA LEU A 23 3.85 2.84 -7.07
C LEU A 23 2.59 2.65 -7.92
N PHE A 24 1.51 3.37 -7.62
CA PHE A 24 0.28 3.32 -8.42
C PHE A 24 0.44 3.98 -9.79
N GLU A 25 0.98 5.20 -9.84
CA GLU A 25 1.20 5.98 -11.07
C GLU A 25 2.07 5.23 -12.09
N THR A 26 3.03 4.44 -11.60
CA THR A 26 4.00 3.73 -12.45
C THR A 26 3.76 2.24 -12.53
N GLN A 27 2.59 1.76 -12.08
CA GLN A 27 2.28 0.33 -11.98
C GLN A 27 2.48 -0.42 -13.28
N GLU A 28 2.09 0.18 -14.41
CA GLU A 28 2.26 -0.42 -15.75
C GLU A 28 3.73 -0.69 -16.10
N MET A 29 4.68 0.04 -15.50
CA MET A 29 6.10 -0.11 -15.75
C MET A 29 6.69 -1.28 -14.95
N TRP A 30 6.39 -1.36 -13.65
CA TRP A 30 7.07 -2.30 -12.75
C TRP A 30 6.30 -3.60 -12.52
N ALA A 31 4.98 -3.61 -12.64
CA ALA A 31 4.18 -4.83 -12.42
C ALA A 31 4.54 -5.98 -13.37
N PRO A 32 4.89 -5.75 -14.65
CA PRO A 32 5.34 -6.81 -15.55
C PRO A 32 6.76 -7.33 -15.27
N MET A 33 7.56 -6.64 -14.44
CA MET A 33 8.95 -7.01 -14.20
C MET A 33 9.02 -8.26 -13.31
N PRO A 34 9.89 -9.25 -13.63
CA PRO A 34 10.15 -10.38 -12.75
C PRO A 34 10.68 -9.95 -11.37
N ASP A 35 11.51 -8.89 -11.37
CA ASP A 35 11.99 -8.25 -10.15
C ASP A 35 12.03 -6.72 -10.31
N PRO A 36 11.11 -5.97 -9.67
CA PRO A 36 11.08 -4.50 -9.73
C PRO A 36 11.99 -3.81 -8.70
N THR A 37 12.90 -4.53 -8.02
CA THR A 37 13.71 -3.97 -6.91
C THR A 37 14.48 -2.70 -7.30
N ASP A 38 15.22 -2.71 -8.41
CA ASP A 38 15.98 -1.53 -8.85
C ASP A 38 15.06 -0.37 -9.28
N TYR A 39 13.88 -0.67 -9.80
CA TYR A 39 12.87 0.33 -10.11
C TYR A 39 12.38 1.00 -8.82
N PHE A 40 12.05 0.23 -7.78
CA PHE A 40 11.63 0.78 -6.49
C PHE A 40 12.73 1.56 -5.78
N VAL A 41 13.99 1.14 -5.92
CA VAL A 41 15.14 1.92 -5.45
C VAL A 41 15.21 3.28 -6.15
N THR A 42 14.95 3.32 -7.46
CA THR A 42 14.91 4.56 -8.24
C THR A 42 13.76 5.47 -7.79
N LEU A 43 12.57 4.92 -7.55
CA LEU A 43 11.45 5.68 -6.99
C LEU A 43 11.81 6.27 -5.63
N GLY A 44 12.38 5.46 -4.73
CA GLY A 44 12.78 5.89 -3.39
C GLY A 44 13.86 6.98 -3.41
N ALA A 45 14.87 6.83 -4.27
CA ALA A 45 15.89 7.85 -4.46
C ALA A 45 15.29 9.18 -4.93
N GLY A 46 14.28 9.15 -5.82
CA GLY A 46 13.53 10.34 -6.24
C GLY A 46 12.76 11.04 -5.12
N LEU A 47 12.50 10.34 -4.00
CA LEU A 47 11.90 10.87 -2.79
C LEU A 47 12.94 11.26 -1.71
N GLY A 48 14.23 11.20 -2.04
CA GLY A 48 15.33 11.50 -1.10
C GLY A 48 15.61 10.37 -0.10
N ILE A 49 15.10 9.16 -0.33
CA ILE A 49 15.36 7.99 0.51
C ILE A 49 16.67 7.35 0.05
N ASP A 50 17.56 7.03 1.02
CA ASP A 50 18.79 6.29 0.73
C ASP A 50 18.46 4.96 0.02
N PRO A 51 19.02 4.71 -1.19
CA PRO A 51 18.87 3.44 -1.91
C PRO A 51 19.08 2.18 -1.07
N GLN A 52 20.01 2.22 -0.09
CA GLN A 52 20.31 1.08 0.77
C GLN A 52 19.15 0.76 1.72
N VAL A 53 18.36 1.74 2.13
CA VAL A 53 17.17 1.52 2.97
C VAL A 53 16.17 0.64 2.23
N ILE A 54 15.87 0.96 0.97
CA ILE A 54 14.93 0.18 0.14
C ILE A 54 15.49 -1.22 -0.16
N ARG A 55 16.77 -1.31 -0.55
CA ARG A 55 17.42 -2.60 -0.83
C ARG A 55 17.39 -3.52 0.38
N LYS A 56 17.77 -3.00 1.56
CA LYS A 56 17.75 -3.74 2.81
C LYS A 56 16.35 -4.16 3.20
N ALA A 57 15.38 -3.25 3.12
CA ALA A 57 13.98 -3.54 3.45
C ALA A 57 13.42 -4.72 2.65
N ILE A 58 13.73 -4.77 1.34
CA ILE A 58 13.36 -5.88 0.46
C ILE A 58 14.14 -7.16 0.80
N ALA A 59 15.47 -7.08 0.89
CA ALA A 59 16.33 -8.24 1.05
C ALA A 59 16.10 -8.96 2.39
N GLU A 60 15.90 -8.21 3.46
CA GLU A 60 15.71 -8.73 4.82
C GLU A 60 14.23 -8.87 5.20
N ASN A 61 13.30 -8.52 4.31
CA ASN A 61 11.86 -8.52 4.59
C ASN A 61 11.50 -7.75 5.88
N CYS A 62 12.12 -6.59 6.12
CA CYS A 62 12.04 -5.87 7.40
C CYS A 62 10.61 -5.59 7.89
N TYR A 63 9.64 -5.51 6.97
CA TYR A 63 8.24 -5.18 7.27
C TYR A 63 7.28 -6.37 7.17
N ALA A 64 7.77 -7.61 7.02
CA ALA A 64 6.93 -8.78 6.85
C ALA A 64 5.96 -9.01 8.02
N SER A 65 6.39 -8.75 9.26
CA SER A 65 5.50 -8.91 10.43
C SER A 65 4.35 -7.90 10.42
N ARG A 66 4.61 -6.64 10.07
CA ARG A 66 3.59 -5.60 9.96
C ARG A 66 2.59 -5.90 8.85
N ILE A 67 3.10 -6.20 7.64
CA ILE A 67 2.28 -6.58 6.49
C ILE A 67 1.46 -7.85 6.80
N GLY A 68 2.05 -8.80 7.51
CA GLY A 68 1.36 -10.02 7.95
C GLY A 68 0.21 -9.74 8.92
N ALA A 69 0.37 -8.78 9.83
CA ALA A 69 -0.70 -8.34 10.71
C ALA A 69 -1.86 -7.69 9.92
N ASP A 70 -1.56 -6.82 8.95
CA ASP A 70 -2.58 -6.20 8.10
C ASP A 70 -3.37 -7.24 7.29
N ILE A 71 -2.68 -8.25 6.74
CA ILE A 71 -3.31 -9.38 6.05
C ILE A 71 -4.22 -10.18 7.01
N ALA A 72 -3.75 -10.45 8.24
CA ALA A 72 -4.52 -11.19 9.22
C ALA A 72 -5.80 -10.43 9.63
N ASP A 73 -5.72 -9.11 9.79
CA ASP A 73 -6.89 -8.27 10.06
C ASP A 73 -7.89 -8.29 8.90
N GLY A 74 -7.42 -8.22 7.65
CA GLY A 74 -8.28 -8.33 6.47
C GLY A 74 -9.00 -9.68 6.40
N ASN A 75 -8.30 -10.77 6.69
CA ASN A 75 -8.86 -12.12 6.72
C ASN A 75 -9.91 -12.28 7.83
N ARG A 76 -9.71 -11.67 9.00
CA ARG A 76 -10.64 -11.73 10.13
C ARG A 76 -12.01 -11.14 9.80
N VAL A 77 -12.06 -10.18 8.87
CA VAL A 77 -13.31 -9.58 8.37
C VAL A 77 -13.71 -10.08 6.98
N ALA A 78 -13.14 -11.21 6.56
CA ALA A 78 -13.43 -11.90 5.30
C ALA A 78 -13.34 -10.99 4.05
N ILE A 79 -12.31 -10.13 3.99
CA ILE A 79 -11.97 -9.42 2.75
C ILE A 79 -11.50 -10.45 1.70
N ASN A 80 -12.18 -10.46 0.55
CA ASN A 80 -11.90 -11.38 -0.55
C ASN A 80 -11.58 -10.66 -1.88
N SER A 81 -11.59 -9.33 -1.89
CA SER A 81 -11.24 -8.51 -3.05
C SER A 81 -10.73 -7.13 -2.63
N THR A 82 -9.95 -6.52 -3.52
CA THR A 82 -9.45 -5.15 -3.39
C THR A 82 -9.97 -4.30 -4.55
N PRO A 83 -10.39 -3.04 -4.33
CA PRO A 83 -10.52 -2.39 -3.02
C PRO A 83 -11.79 -2.85 -2.27
N THR A 84 -11.71 -2.89 -0.93
CA THR A 84 -12.86 -3.08 -0.02
C THR A 84 -12.80 -1.99 1.05
N PHE A 85 -13.93 -1.36 1.35
CA PHE A 85 -14.01 -0.28 2.35
C PHE A 85 -14.99 -0.63 3.47
N PHE A 86 -14.69 -0.11 4.65
CA PHE A 86 -15.57 -0.11 5.82
C PHE A 86 -15.68 1.31 6.36
N VAL A 87 -16.88 1.76 6.70
CA VAL A 87 -17.11 3.03 7.39
C VAL A 87 -17.76 2.71 8.74
N ASN A 88 -17.11 3.08 9.84
CA ASN A 88 -17.52 2.77 11.21
C ASN A 88 -17.91 1.29 11.42
N GLY A 89 -17.06 0.38 10.93
CA GLY A 89 -17.25 -1.08 11.05
C GLY A 89 -18.28 -1.69 10.09
N ARG A 90 -18.93 -0.89 9.25
CA ARG A 90 -19.91 -1.36 8.25
C ARG A 90 -19.27 -1.43 6.88
N LYS A 91 -19.31 -2.61 6.24
CA LYS A 91 -18.81 -2.79 4.87
C LYS A 91 -19.61 -1.92 3.89
N VAL A 92 -18.91 -1.24 2.99
CA VAL A 92 -19.51 -0.44 1.92
C VAL A 92 -19.68 -1.31 0.69
N THR A 93 -20.89 -1.34 0.13
CA THR A 93 -21.13 -1.91 -1.20
C THR A 93 -20.80 -0.84 -2.23
N LEU A 94 -19.73 -1.06 -3.01
CA LEU A 94 -19.32 -0.16 -4.08
C LEU A 94 -19.94 -0.57 -5.41
N ASN A 95 -20.83 0.26 -5.94
CA ASN A 95 -21.32 0.21 -7.32
C ASN A 95 -20.82 1.41 -8.13
N ARG A 96 -20.52 2.52 -7.45
CA ARG A 96 -19.96 3.75 -8.02
C ARG A 96 -19.01 4.43 -7.01
N PRO A 97 -18.09 5.30 -7.46
CA PRO A 97 -17.14 5.97 -6.57
C PRO A 97 -17.80 6.73 -5.39
N GLU A 98 -18.97 7.34 -5.63
CA GLU A 98 -19.68 8.17 -4.66
C GLU A 98 -20.26 7.36 -3.48
N ASP A 99 -20.36 6.03 -3.60
CA ASP A 99 -20.93 5.19 -2.54
C ASP A 99 -20.12 5.24 -1.24
N LEU A 100 -18.81 5.46 -1.35
CA LEU A 100 -17.94 5.65 -0.18
C LEU A 100 -18.21 7.00 0.49
N GLU A 101 -18.31 8.08 -0.28
CA GLU A 101 -18.65 9.42 0.24
C GLU A 101 -20.03 9.42 0.89
N ASP A 102 -21.01 8.80 0.24
CA ASP A 102 -22.36 8.62 0.76
C ASP A 102 -22.34 7.83 2.08
N ALA A 103 -21.48 6.82 2.21
CA ALA A 103 -21.32 6.04 3.44
C ALA A 103 -20.71 6.88 4.57
N VAL A 104 -19.71 7.70 4.28
CA VAL A 104 -19.12 8.64 5.26
C VAL A 104 -20.16 9.67 5.71
N ALA A 105 -20.88 10.29 4.78
CA ALA A 105 -21.91 11.29 5.10
C ALA A 105 -23.03 10.73 5.99
N ARG A 106 -23.42 9.46 5.79
CA ARG A 106 -24.38 8.76 6.67
C ARG A 106 -23.83 8.48 8.06
N ALA A 107 -22.52 8.24 8.20
CA ALA A 107 -21.88 7.88 9.46
C ALA A 107 -21.58 9.07 10.37
N LEU A 108 -21.69 10.30 9.86
CA LEU A 108 -21.52 11.55 10.59
C LEU A 108 -22.82 12.15 11.14
N ARG A 109 -23.98 11.57 10.77
CA ARG A 109 -25.30 11.96 11.29
C ARG A 109 -25.64 11.14 12.53
#